data_AF-A0A7S2VQ42-F1
#
_entry.id   AF-A0A7S2VQ42-F1
#
_cell.length_a   1.000
_cell.length_b   1.000
_cell.length_c   1.000
_cell.angle_alpha   90.00
_cell.angle_beta   90.00
_cell.angle_gamma   90.00
#
_symmetry.space_group_name_H-M   'P 1'
#
loop_
_entity.id
_entity.type
_entity.pdbx_description
1 polymer ?
#
loop_
_entity_poly.entity_id
_entity_poly.type
_entity_poly.pdbx_seq_one_letter_code
_entity_poly.pdbx_strand_id
1 'polypeptide(L)'
;AINQLRVRNMQALAEERKVREFLTARGISAELYGSIQAFFKQTYRKKREWVREGDILFFGQMPQTMLLQMHTDIYTPRLITSDAIRLLFSHDEPLMRQICHTAMSES
;
A
#
# COMPACT_ATOMS: atom_id res chain seq x y z
N ALA A 1 4.43 -20.90 -4.35
CA ALA A 1 5.11 -19.58 -4.30
C ALA A 1 5.64 -19.09 -5.67
N ILE A 2 6.34 -19.91 -6.47
CA ILE A 2 7.00 -19.48 -7.73
C ILE A 2 6.02 -18.93 -8.80
N ASN A 3 4.81 -19.49 -8.91
CA ASN A 3 3.85 -19.05 -9.94
C ASN A 3 3.30 -17.64 -9.75
N GLN A 4 3.04 -17.21 -8.52
CA GLN A 4 2.48 -15.86 -8.28
C GLN A 4 3.52 -14.76 -8.53
N LEU A 5 4.78 -15.00 -8.16
CA LEU A 5 5.89 -14.10 -8.45
C LEU A 5 6.13 -13.94 -9.96
N ARG A 6 6.02 -15.04 -10.71
CA ARG A 6 6.14 -15.04 -12.16
C ARG A 6 4.98 -14.31 -12.84
N VAL A 7 3.73 -14.55 -12.41
CA VAL A 7 2.54 -13.85 -12.92
C VAL A 7 2.64 -12.35 -12.65
N ARG A 8 3.01 -11.94 -11.42
CA ARG A 8 3.20 -10.53 -11.07
C ARG A 8 4.32 -9.88 -11.89
N ASN A 9 5.42 -10.61 -12.19
CA ASN A 9 6.50 -10.14 -13.09
C ASN A 9 6.02 -9.92 -14.52
N MET A 10 5.19 -10.81 -15.05
CA MET A 10 4.62 -10.64 -16.38
C MET A 10 3.68 -9.43 -16.43
N GLN A 11 2.87 -9.19 -15.40
CA GLN A 11 2.01 -7.99 -15.30
C GLN A 11 2.84 -6.70 -15.28
N ALA A 12 3.94 -6.67 -14.52
CA ALA A 12 4.83 -5.51 -14.46
C ALA A 12 5.43 -5.15 -15.83
N LEU A 13 5.90 -6.18 -16.55
CA LEU A 13 6.47 -6.01 -17.89
C LEU A 13 5.40 -5.59 -18.91
N ALA A 14 4.16 -6.09 -18.78
CA ALA A 14 3.04 -5.70 -19.62
C ALA A 14 2.67 -4.22 -19.39
N GLU A 15 2.60 -3.77 -18.14
CA GLU A 15 2.33 -2.37 -17.81
C GLU A 15 3.48 -1.44 -18.24
N GLU A 16 4.73 -1.84 -18.06
CA GLU A 16 5.88 -1.06 -18.55
C GLU A 16 5.82 -0.85 -20.07
N ARG A 17 5.38 -1.88 -20.80
CA ARG A 17 5.20 -1.81 -22.25
C ARG A 17 4.12 -0.82 -22.64
N LYS A 18 2.94 -0.87 -22.01
CA LYS A 18 1.84 0.06 -22.27
C LYS A 18 2.24 1.51 -22.02
N VAL A 19 2.94 1.77 -20.91
CA VAL A 19 3.45 3.11 -20.59
C VAL A 19 4.40 3.60 -21.69
N ARG A 20 5.31 2.74 -22.15
CA ARG A 20 6.26 3.08 -23.21
C ARG A 20 5.55 3.43 -24.52
N GLU A 21 4.63 2.56 -24.96
CA GLU A 21 3.84 2.76 -26.18
C GLU A 21 3.04 4.07 -26.12
N PHE A 22 2.39 4.34 -24.99
CA PHE A 22 1.61 5.56 -24.76
C PHE A 22 2.45 6.83 -24.91
N LEU A 23 3.64 6.86 -24.30
CA LEU A 23 4.51 8.04 -24.28
C LEU A 23 5.15 8.27 -25.64
N THR A 24 5.61 7.20 -26.30
CA THR A 24 6.18 7.29 -27.65
C THR A 24 5.14 7.75 -28.66
N ALA A 25 3.91 7.22 -28.60
CA ALA A 25 2.83 7.60 -29.52
C ALA A 25 2.42 9.08 -29.40
N ARG A 26 2.69 9.73 -28.26
CA ARG A 26 2.34 11.14 -28.01
C ARG A 26 3.50 12.12 -28.16
N GLY A 27 4.68 11.65 -28.58
CA GLY A 27 5.83 12.52 -28.78
C GLY A 27 6.26 13.25 -27.49
N ILE A 28 6.11 12.59 -26.34
CA ILE A 28 6.52 13.17 -25.05
C ILE A 28 8.02 13.48 -25.08
N SER A 29 8.41 14.60 -24.46
CA SER A 29 9.82 15.00 -24.39
C SER A 29 10.67 13.90 -23.76
N ALA A 30 11.91 13.75 -24.25
CA ALA A 30 12.85 12.73 -23.76
C ALA A 30 13.10 12.86 -22.24
N GLU A 31 13.13 14.09 -21.73
CA GLU A 31 13.31 14.39 -20.31
C GLU A 31 12.14 13.86 -19.46
N LEU A 32 10.89 14.15 -19.86
CA LEU A 32 9.72 13.68 -19.14
C LEU A 32 9.55 12.16 -19.30
N TYR A 33 9.84 11.62 -20.48
CA TYR A 33 9.87 10.18 -20.72
C TYR A 33 10.85 9.48 -19.76
N GLY A 34 12.09 9.98 -19.65
CA GLY A 34 13.10 9.44 -18.75
C GLY A 34 12.67 9.50 -17.29
N SER A 35 12.07 10.62 -16.88
CA SER A 35 11.55 10.82 -15.52
C SER A 35 10.41 9.84 -15.20
N ILE A 36 9.45 9.66 -16.11
CA ILE A 36 8.35 8.72 -15.95
C ILE A 36 8.87 7.28 -15.89
N GLN A 37 9.83 6.91 -16.73
CA GLN A 37 10.43 5.57 -16.69
C GLN A 37 11.22 5.30 -15.41
N ALA A 38 11.99 6.27 -14.93
CA ALA A 38 12.73 6.17 -13.67
C ALA A 38 11.76 6.02 -12.49
N PHE A 39 10.73 6.84 -12.45
CA PHE A 39 9.67 6.76 -11.43
C PHE A 39 8.93 5.43 -11.49
N PHE A 40 8.57 4.94 -12.68
CA PHE A 40 7.94 3.63 -12.84
C PHE A 40 8.86 2.54 -12.27
N LYS A 41 10.13 2.48 -12.66
CA LYS A 41 11.06 1.46 -12.15
C LYS A 41 11.23 1.52 -10.64
N GLN A 42 11.35 2.72 -10.07
CA GLN A 42 11.54 2.89 -8.63
C GLN A 42 10.27 2.55 -7.84
N THR A 43 9.11 3.02 -8.28
CA THR A 43 7.83 2.82 -7.61
C THR A 43 7.30 1.41 -7.80
N TYR A 44 7.41 0.85 -8.99
CA TYR A 44 6.97 -0.53 -9.24
C TYR A 44 7.82 -1.51 -8.45
N ARG A 45 9.15 -1.29 -8.31
CA ARG A 45 9.99 -2.11 -7.42
C ARG A 45 9.64 -1.93 -5.95
N LYS A 46 9.53 -0.69 -5.45
CA LYS A 46 9.21 -0.42 -4.03
C LYS A 46 7.81 -0.91 -3.63
N LYS A 47 6.78 -0.66 -4.45
CA LYS A 47 5.41 -1.17 -4.21
C LYS A 47 5.32 -2.71 -4.27
N ARG A 48 6.31 -3.39 -4.86
CA ARG A 48 6.40 -4.86 -4.91
C ARG A 48 7.05 -5.48 -3.69
N GLU A 49 7.76 -4.70 -2.89
CA GLU A 49 8.37 -5.16 -1.63
C GLU A 49 7.38 -5.11 -0.47
N TRP A 50 6.27 -4.37 -0.62
CA TRP A 50 5.26 -4.23 0.42
C TRP A 50 4.25 -5.38 0.30
N VAL A 51 4.28 -6.29 1.28
CA VAL A 51 3.26 -7.32 1.44
C VAL A 51 2.01 -6.63 1.96
N ARG A 52 0.91 -6.76 1.22
CA ARG A 52 -0.40 -6.23 1.63
C ARG A 52 -1.05 -7.15 2.64
N GLU A 53 -1.89 -6.58 3.50
CA GLU A 53 -2.69 -7.35 4.44
C GLU A 53 -3.51 -8.44 3.73
N GLY A 54 -4.21 -8.08 2.64
CA GLY A 54 -5.00 -9.00 1.82
C GLY A 54 -4.20 -10.08 1.08
N ASP A 55 -2.87 -9.94 0.96
CA ASP A 55 -2.00 -10.99 0.40
C ASP A 55 -1.73 -12.12 1.44
N ILE A 56 -2.04 -11.89 2.73
CA ILE A 56 -1.78 -12.82 3.83
C ILE A 56 -3.09 -13.52 4.21
N LEU A 57 -3.35 -14.68 3.61
CA LEU A 57 -4.57 -15.48 3.87
C LEU A 57 -4.77 -15.82 5.36
N PHE A 58 -3.67 -15.95 6.11
CA PHE A 58 -3.73 -16.23 7.55
C PHE A 58 -4.42 -15.11 8.33
N PHE A 59 -4.29 -13.85 7.90
CA PHE A 59 -4.91 -12.73 8.60
C PHE A 59 -6.43 -12.81 8.55
N GLY A 60 -7.02 -13.29 7.44
CA GLY A 60 -8.45 -13.55 7.33
C GLY A 60 -8.97 -14.70 8.23
N GLN A 61 -8.08 -15.48 8.85
CA GLN A 61 -8.44 -16.56 9.78
C GLN A 61 -8.26 -16.14 11.25
N MET A 62 -7.66 -14.98 11.51
CA MET A 62 -7.42 -14.51 12.87
C MET A 62 -8.72 -14.05 13.53
N PRO A 63 -8.86 -14.22 14.85
CA PRO A 63 -9.94 -13.60 15.61
C PRO A 63 -9.98 -12.09 15.40
N GLN A 64 -11.20 -11.53 15.35
CA GLN A 64 -11.40 -10.09 15.14
C GLN A 64 -10.68 -9.22 16.18
N THR A 65 -10.57 -9.70 17.41
CA THR A 65 -9.85 -9.03 18.49
C THR A 65 -8.36 -8.90 18.21
N MET A 66 -7.75 -9.89 17.55
CA MET A 66 -6.34 -9.87 17.15
C MET A 66 -6.13 -8.93 15.95
N LEU A 67 -7.04 -8.93 14.98
CA LEU A 67 -7.00 -7.98 13.85
C LEU A 67 -7.14 -6.53 14.31
N LEU A 68 -8.06 -6.27 15.25
CA LEU A 68 -8.25 -4.97 15.88
C LEU A 68 -6.96 -4.48 16.56
N GLN A 69 -6.31 -5.35 17.32
CA GLN A 69 -5.04 -5.03 17.98
C GLN A 69 -3.93 -4.76 16.96
N MET A 70 -3.81 -5.61 15.93
CA MET A 70 -2.84 -5.43 14.84
C MET A 70 -2.99 -4.08 14.16
N HIS A 71 -4.22 -3.68 13.79
CA HIS A 71 -4.45 -2.38 13.13
C HIS A 71 -4.14 -1.22 14.06
N THR A 72 -4.49 -1.35 15.35
CA THR A 72 -4.14 -0.35 16.36
C THR A 72 -2.62 -0.16 16.43
N ASP A 73 -1.85 -1.24 16.56
CA ASP A 73 -0.39 -1.17 16.69
C ASP A 73 0.29 -0.56 15.45
N ILE A 74 -0.25 -0.83 14.25
CA ILE A 74 0.29 -0.31 12.99
C ILE A 74 0.00 1.19 12.81
N TYR A 75 -1.25 1.61 13.06
CA TYR A 75 -1.72 2.94 12.64
C TYR A 75 -1.70 3.98 13.76
N THR A 76 -1.88 3.58 15.02
CA THR A 76 -1.90 4.50 16.16
C THR A 76 -0.64 5.37 16.26
N PRO A 77 0.60 4.85 16.14
CA PRO A 77 1.80 5.68 16.20
C PRO A 77 1.87 6.75 15.10
N ARG A 78 1.26 6.49 13.94
CA ARG A 78 1.21 7.42 12.80
C ARG A 78 0.11 8.47 12.97
N LEU A 79 -0.98 8.11 13.65
CA LEU A 79 -2.12 9.00 13.93
C LEU A 79 -1.82 9.96 15.08
N ILE A 80 -1.07 9.53 16.10
CA ILE A 80 -0.70 10.36 17.27
C ILE A 80 0.45 11.37 16.95
N THR A 81 0.51 11.82 15.71
CA THR A 81 1.45 12.85 15.25
C THR A 81 1.00 14.26 15.62
N SER A 82 -0.29 14.47 15.89
CA SER A 82 -0.84 15.74 16.38
C SER A 82 -1.39 15.64 17.80
N ASP A 83 -1.28 16.72 18.56
CA ASP A 83 -1.79 16.79 19.94
C ASP A 83 -3.31 16.64 20.00
N ALA A 84 -4.03 17.11 18.99
CA ALA A 84 -5.48 16.95 18.88
C ALA A 84 -5.88 15.47 18.78
N ILE A 85 -5.18 14.68 17.95
CA ILE A 85 -5.44 13.24 17.83
C ILE A 85 -5.01 12.51 19.11
N ARG A 86 -3.93 12.95 19.75
CA ARG A 86 -3.49 12.38 21.04
C ARG A 86 -4.55 12.58 22.13
N LEU A 87 -5.11 13.78 22.22
CA LEU A 87 -6.19 14.10 23.16
C LEU A 87 -7.44 13.27 22.87
N LEU A 88 -7.83 13.15 21.60
CA LEU A 88 -8.95 12.31 21.20
C LEU A 88 -8.73 10.83 21.58
N PHE A 89 -7.52 10.32 21.33
CA PHE A 89 -7.14 8.95 21.70
C PHE A 89 -7.19 8.72 23.22
N SER A 90 -6.78 9.72 24.01
CA SER A 90 -6.85 9.63 25.47
C SER A 90 -8.28 9.70 26.04
N HIS A 91 -9.22 10.28 25.28
CA HIS A 91 -10.61 10.44 25.72
C HIS A 91 -11.48 9.23 25.34
N ASP A 92 -11.29 8.66 24.15
CA ASP A 92 -12.07 7.52 23.67
C ASP A 92 -11.18 6.53 22.89
N GLU A 93 -10.39 5.78 23.64
CA GLU A 93 -9.51 4.75 23.10
C GLU A 93 -10.29 3.67 22.31
N PRO A 94 -11.43 3.12 22.79
CA PRO A 94 -12.19 2.11 22.04
C PRO A 94 -12.65 2.60 20.67
N LEU A 95 -13.17 3.84 20.58
CA LEU A 95 -13.57 4.44 19.31
C LEU A 95 -12.37 4.58 18.38
N MET A 96 -11.22 5.03 18.90
CA MET A 96 -10.03 5.18 18.07
C MET A 96 -9.47 3.85 17.57
N ARG A 97 -9.54 2.78 18.37
CA ARG A 97 -9.19 1.42 17.92
C ARG A 97 -10.11 0.98 16.78
N GLN A 98 -11.41 1.24 16.88
CA GLN A 98 -12.36 0.95 15.80
C GLN A 98 -12.06 1.78 14.54
N ILE A 99 -11.73 3.06 14.67
CA ILE A 99 -11.33 3.90 13.54
C ILE A 99 -10.06 3.35 12.88
N CYS A 100 -9.04 2.98 13.67
CA CYS A 100 -7.82 2.36 13.14
C CYS A 100 -8.16 1.07 12.37
N HIS A 101 -9.04 0.25 12.94
CA HIS A 101 -9.38 -1.03 12.34
C HIS A 101 -10.23 -0.91 11.07
N THR A 102 -11.16 0.03 11.01
CA THR A 102 -12.12 0.18 9.90
C THR A 102 -11.65 1.09 8.79
N ALA A 103 -10.97 2.19 9.12
CA ALA A 103 -10.58 3.20 8.14
C ALA A 103 -9.22 2.90 7.48
N MET A 104 -8.39 2.09 8.13
CA MET A 104 -7.00 1.86 7.72
C MET A 104 -6.73 0.43 7.24
N SER A 105 -7.70 -0.50 7.36
CA SER A 105 -7.56 -1.86 6.81
C SER A 105 -7.33 -1.80 5.29
N GLU A 106 -6.30 -2.49 4.82
CA GLU A 106 -6.03 -2.58 3.38
C GLU A 106 -7.00 -3.60 2.75
N SER A 107 -7.81 -3.17 1.78
CA SER A 107 -8.68 -4.06 0.97
C SER A 107 -7.95 -4.66 -0.23
#